data_AF-A0A2V9WMU1-F1
#
_entry.id   AF-A0A2V9WMU1-F1
#
_cell.length_a   1.000
_cell.length_b   1.000
_cell.length_c   1.000
_cell.angle_alpha   90.00
_cell.angle_beta   90.00
_cell.angle_gamma   90.00
#
_symmetry.space_group_name_H-M   'P 1'
#
loop_
_entity.id
_entity.type
_entity.pdbx_description
1 polymer ?
#
loop_
_entity_poly.entity_id
_entity_poly.type
_entity_poly.pdbx_seq_one_letter_code
_entity_poly.pdbx_strand_id
1 'polypeptide(L)' 'FNDFTVQQCKKAGYQLVFTTEPVLVSAGKNGFVVGRVPADPWDWRTEFYLKVSGAYCWQPFAQVVMRNVRALFITK' A
#
# COMPACT_ATOMS: atom_id res chain seq x y z
N PHE A 1 -8.47 0.15 3.61
CA PHE A 1 -8.85 0.46 5.01
C PHE A 1 -9.20 1.94 5.11
N ASN A 2 -9.68 2.43 6.24
CA ASN A 2 -9.95 3.86 6.45
C ASN A 2 -9.31 4.36 7.75
N ASP A 3 -9.28 5.67 7.95
CA ASP A 3 -8.66 6.29 9.13
C ASP A 3 -9.34 5.87 10.44
N PHE A 4 -10.65 5.59 10.40
CA PHE A 4 -11.38 5.10 11.57
C PHE A 4 -10.83 3.76 12.05
N THR A 5 -10.64 2.79 11.16
CA THR A 5 -10.04 1.48 11.51
C THR A 5 -8.64 1.65 12.09
N VAL A 6 -7.81 2.51 11.49
CA VAL A 6 -6.44 2.78 11.97
C VAL A 6 -6.47 3.37 13.38
N GLN A 7 -7.39 4.29 13.67
CA GLN A 7 -7.56 4.88 15.00
C GLN A 7 -8.03 3.86 16.04
N GLN A 8 -8.90 2.92 15.68
CA GLN A 8 -9.29 1.84 16.59
C GLN A 8 -8.10 0.93 16.93
N CYS A 9 -7.25 0.60 15.96
CA CYS A 9 -6.01 -0.15 16.21
C CYS A 9 -5.08 0.63 17.17
N LYS A 10 -4.94 1.95 17.01
CA LYS A 10 -4.16 2.76 17.97
C LYS A 10 -4.72 2.69 19.38
N LYS A 11 -6.04 2.85 19.53
CA LYS A 11 -6.73 2.81 20.83
C LYS A 11 -6.65 1.44 21.50
N ALA A 12 -6.65 0.38 20.71
CA ALA A 12 -6.46 -0.99 21.20
C ALA A 12 -5.00 -1.32 21.58
N GLY A 13 -4.06 -0.40 21.40
CA GLY A 13 -2.67 -0.58 21.82
C GLY A 13 -1.78 -1.30 20.82
N TYR A 14 -2.19 -1.41 19.55
CA TYR A 14 -1.31 -1.95 18.51
C TYR A 14 -0.08 -1.05 18.34
N GLN A 15 1.06 -1.64 17.96
CA GLN A 15 2.28 -0.90 17.65
C GLN A 15 2.43 -0.63 16.15
N LEU A 16 2.00 -1.61 15.33
CA LEU A 16 2.08 -1.58 13.88
C LEU A 16 0.84 -2.24 13.27
N VAL A 17 0.42 -1.77 12.11
CA VAL A 17 -0.67 -2.30 11.30
C VAL A 17 -0.13 -2.55 9.89
N PHE A 18 -0.21 -3.79 9.42
CA PHE A 18 0.28 -4.15 8.10
C PHE A 18 -0.83 -4.11 7.07
N THR A 19 -0.54 -3.52 5.90
CA THR A 19 -1.46 -3.42 4.78
C THR A 19 -0.97 -4.29 3.61
N THR A 20 -1.78 -4.39 2.56
CA THR A 20 -1.41 -4.96 1.27
C THR A 20 -1.07 -3.89 0.24
N GLU A 21 -0.99 -2.62 0.65
CA GLU A 21 -0.61 -1.53 -0.23
C GLU A 21 0.92 -1.55 -0.40
N PRO A 22 1.42 -1.47 -1.64
CA PRO A 22 2.85 -1.50 -1.94
C PRO A 22 3.46 -0.15 -1.58
N VAL A 23 3.70 0.12 -0.30
CA VAL A 23 4.32 1.37 0.18
C VAL A 23 5.64 1.03 0.88
N LEU A 24 6.71 1.72 0.51
CA LEU A 24 8.00 1.56 1.16
C LEU A 24 7.96 2.04 2.60
N VAL A 25 8.61 1.27 3.49
CA VAL A 25 8.78 1.65 4.89
C VAL A 25 9.83 2.75 4.97
N SER A 26 9.42 3.95 5.39
CA SER A 26 10.36 5.05 5.61
C SER A 26 11.10 4.84 6.93
N ALA A 27 12.44 4.80 6.89
CA ALA A 27 13.30 4.51 8.04
C ALA A 27 13.22 5.54 9.20
N GLY A 28 12.56 6.69 9.01
CA GLY A 28 12.56 7.79 9.99
C GLY A 28 11.18 8.30 10.44
N LYS A 29 10.08 7.84 9.86
CA LYS A 29 8.73 8.22 10.30
C LYS A 29 8.09 7.05 11.01
N ASN A 30 7.59 7.31 12.22
CA ASN A 30 6.85 6.40 13.07
C ASN A 30 5.67 5.79 12.28
N GLY A 31 5.96 4.71 11.56
CA GLY A 31 5.14 4.14 10.49
C GLY A 31 4.15 3.17 11.07
N PHE A 32 3.18 3.69 11.82
CA PHE A 32 2.12 2.88 12.43
C PHE A 32 1.42 1.98 11.40
N VAL A 33 1.33 2.45 10.15
CA VAL A 33 0.80 1.68 9.02
C VAL A 33 1.95 1.30 8.10
N VAL A 34 2.16 0.00 7.89
CA VAL A 34 3.28 -0.58 7.14
C VAL A 34 2.75 -1.24 5.88
N GLY A 35 3.17 -0.76 4.72
CA GLY A 35 2.85 -1.37 3.43
C GLY A 35 3.56 -2.71 3.23
N ARG A 36 2.99 -3.57 2.39
CA ARG A 36 3.61 -4.85 2.00
C ARG A 36 3.27 -5.17 0.55
N VAL A 37 4.14 -5.97 -0.06
CA VAL A 37 3.95 -6.53 -1.40
C VAL A 37 3.91 -8.04 -1.27
N PRO A 38 2.96 -8.75 -1.93
CA PRO A 38 2.98 -10.20 -1.96
C PRO A 38 4.24 -10.70 -2.69
N ALA A 39 4.88 -11.70 -2.10
CA ALA A 39 5.94 -12.46 -2.75
C ALA A 39 5.37 -13.84 -3.13
N ASP A 40 5.61 -14.25 -4.36
CA ASP A 40 5.15 -15.53 -4.90
C ASP A 40 6.36 -16.44 -5.18
N PRO A 41 6.31 -17.76 -4.90
CA PRO A 41 7.39 -18.68 -5.23
C PRO A 41 7.77 -18.74 -6.71
N TRP A 42 6.85 -18.36 -7.60
CA TRP A 42 7.04 -18.30 -9.05
C TRP A 42 7.58 -16.96 -9.54
N ASP A 43 7.73 -15.97 -8.65
CA ASP A 43 8.34 -14.67 -8.99
C ASP A 43 9.77 -14.88 -9.50
N TRP A 44 10.14 -14.18 -10.57
CA TRP A 44 11.53 -14.15 -10.97
C TRP A 44 12.38 -13.49 -9.92
N ARG A 45 13.63 -13.93 -9.78
CA ARG A 45 14.56 -13.35 -8.81
C ARG A 45 14.71 -11.84 -8.98
N THR A 46 14.72 -11.36 -10.21
CA THR A 46 14.75 -9.92 -10.55
C THR A 46 13.48 -9.21 -10.12
N GLU A 47 12.31 -9.79 -10.38
CA GLU A 47 11.02 -9.27 -9.94
C GLU A 47 10.96 -9.17 -8.42
N PHE A 48 11.41 -10.18 -7.69
CA PHE A 48 11.48 -10.15 -6.23
C PHE A 48 12.33 -8.97 -5.73
N TYR A 49 13.54 -8.77 -6.27
CA TYR A 49 14.37 -7.63 -5.87
C TYR A 49 13.76 -6.28 -6.25
N LEU A 50 13.08 -6.19 -7.39
CA LEU A 50 12.33 -5.01 -7.79
C LEU A 50 11.18 -4.73 -6.81
N LYS A 51 10.41 -5.76 -6.40
CA LYS A 51 9.35 -5.67 -5.38
C LYS A 51 9.89 -5.07 -4.10
N VAL A 52 10.99 -5.63 -3.58
CA VAL A 52 11.67 -5.15 -2.36
C VAL A 52 12.15 -3.70 -2.52
N SER A 53 12.59 -3.31 -3.71
CA SER A 53 13.07 -1.95 -4.00
C SER A 53 11.94 -0.94 -4.22
N GLY A 54 10.67 -1.35 -4.10
CA GLY A 54 9.52 -0.46 -4.26
C GLY A 54 9.03 -0.29 -5.70
N ALA A 55 9.35 -1.22 -6.61
CA ALA A 55 8.94 -1.15 -8.02
C ALA A 55 7.41 -1.08 -8.22
N TYR A 56 6.62 -1.46 -7.22
CA TYR A 56 5.16 -1.43 -7.26
C TYR A 56 4.53 -0.23 -6.51
N CYS A 57 5.34 0.68 -5.97
CA CYS A 57 4.83 1.85 -5.23
C CYS A 57 4.03 2.85 -6.07
N TRP A 58 4.08 2.76 -7.39
CA TRP A 58 3.26 3.56 -8.29
C TRP A 58 1.81 3.05 -8.40
N GLN A 59 1.53 1.80 -8.02
CA GLN A 59 0.20 1.20 -8.18
C GLN A 59 -0.92 1.97 -7.45
N PRO A 60 -0.77 2.42 -6.19
CA PRO A 60 -1.82 3.18 -5.50
C PRO A 60 -2.15 4.49 -6.23
N PHE A 61 -1.15 5.18 -6.78
CA PHE A 61 -1.35 6.39 -7.57
C PHE A 61 -2.13 6.08 -8.85
N ALA A 62 -1.76 5.03 -9.57
CA ALA A 62 -2.47 4.62 -10.78
C ALA A 62 -3.94 4.25 -10.49
N GLN A 63 -4.21 3.55 -9.38
CA GLN A 63 -5.58 3.23 -8.97
C GLN A 63 -6.42 4.48 -8.69
N VAL A 64 -5.85 5.49 -8.01
CA VAL A 64 -6.54 6.77 -7.76
C VAL A 64 -6.87 7.48 -9.08
N VAL A 65 -5.91 7.54 -10.02
CA VAL A 65 -6.12 8.14 -11.34
C VAL A 65 -7.23 7.40 -12.09
N MET A 66 -7.15 6.07 -12.17
CA MET A 66 -8.17 5.26 -12.85
C MET A 66 -9.56 5.43 -12.24
N ARG A 67 -9.67 5.52 -10.92
CA ARG A 67 -10.94 5.77 -10.23
C ARG A 67 -11.55 7.12 -10.63
N ASN A 68 -10.73 8.17 -10.68
CA ASN A 68 -11.18 9.52 -11.05
C ASN A 68 -11.61 9.59 -12.51
N VAL A 69 -10.85 8.95 -13.40
CA VAL A 69 -11.21 8.85 -14.83
C VAL A 69 -12.56 8.15 -14.99
N ARG A 70 -12.77 7.00 -14.33
CA ARG A 70 -14.07 6.29 -14.37
C ARG A 70 -15.22 7.17 -13.86
N ALA A 71 -15.02 7.92 -12.78
CA ALA A 71 -16.04 8.81 -12.25
C ALA A 71 -16.45 9.91 -13.26
N LEU A 72 -15.50 10.45 -14.02
CA LEU A 72 -15.76 11.45 -15.06
C LEU A 72 -16.56 10.89 -16.25
N PHE A 73 -16.34 9.62 -16.62
CA PHE A 73 -17.07 8.98 -17.72
C PHE A 73 -18.46 8.46 -17.32
N ILE A 74 -18.71 8.17 -16.04
CA ILE A 74 -20.03 7.71 -15.54
C ILE A 74 -20.96 8.90 -15.24
N THR A 75 -20.42 10.09 -14.99
CA THR A 75 -21.20 11.31 -14.68
C THR A 75 -21.58 12.11 -15.94
N LYS A 76 -21.36 11.55 -17.14
CA LYS A 76 -21.82 12.07 -18.43
C LYS A 76 -22.89 11.15 -19.00
#